data_AF-A0A4P5X033-F1
#
_entry.id   AF-A0A4P5X033-F1
#
_cell.length_a   1.000
_cell.length_b   1.000
_cell.length_c   1.000
_cell.angle_alpha   90.00
_cell.angle_beta   90.00
_cell.angle_gamma   90.00
#
_symmetry.space_group_name_H-M   'P 1'
#
loop_
_entity.id
_entity.type
_entity.pdbx_description
1 polymer ?
#
loop_
_entity_poly.entity_id
_entity_poly.type
_entity_poly.pdbx_seq_one_letter_code
_entity_poly.pdbx_strand_id
1 'polypeptide(L)'
;MAVRSLPEPRASRRVSRARIAGAASARSRRPRCIDPTTCERDYAADEMEFMQAIDRYKRSSGRLFPTCSELLGVLRSLGYEKPVAVCG
;
A
#
# COMPACT_ATOMS: atom_id res chain seq x y z
N MET A 1 10.67 32.57 60.21
CA MET A 1 11.29 31.91 59.06
C MET A 1 10.33 30.85 58.55
N ALA A 2 9.69 31.11 57.41
CA ALA A 2 8.57 30.33 56.90
C ALA A 2 9.07 29.16 56.03
N VAL A 3 8.70 27.94 56.42
CA VAL A 3 8.76 26.77 55.53
C VAL A 3 7.68 26.93 54.47
N ARG A 4 8.06 27.01 53.20
CA ARG A 4 7.11 26.94 52.08
C ARG A 4 7.68 26.05 50.98
N SER A 5 7.09 24.87 50.97
CA SER A 5 7.04 23.82 49.95
C SER A 5 7.23 24.31 48.51
N LEU A 6 8.11 23.62 47.77
CA LEU A 6 8.15 23.67 46.30
C LEU A 6 6.94 22.90 45.73
N PRO A 7 6.18 23.45 44.79
CA PRO A 7 5.12 22.72 44.10
C PRO A 7 5.67 21.94 42.90
N GLU A 8 5.42 20.63 42.87
CA GLU A 8 5.51 19.78 41.68
C GLU A 8 4.29 20.01 40.78
N PRO A 9 4.47 20.19 39.44
CA PRO A 9 3.42 19.81 38.50
C PRO A 9 3.99 18.93 37.37
N ARG A 10 3.63 17.65 37.38
CA ARG A 10 2.47 17.07 36.67
C ARG A 10 2.76 16.66 35.22
N ALA A 11 3.05 15.37 35.10
CA ALA A 11 2.45 14.43 34.16
C ALA A 11 2.40 14.83 32.67
N SER A 12 3.27 14.16 31.92
CA SER A 12 3.28 13.97 30.47
C SER A 12 1.88 14.00 29.82
N ARG A 13 1.75 14.96 28.91
CA ARG A 13 0.61 15.20 28.02
C ARG A 13 0.39 13.96 27.14
N ARG A 14 -0.55 13.08 27.51
CA ARG A 14 -1.06 12.05 26.58
C ARG A 14 -1.78 12.75 25.44
N VAL A 15 -1.24 12.67 24.22
CA VAL A 15 -1.92 13.11 23.01
C VAL A 15 -3.09 12.18 22.76
N SER A 16 -4.30 12.70 22.96
CA SER A 16 -5.55 12.05 22.63
C SER A 16 -5.64 11.81 21.11
N ARG A 17 -5.55 10.54 20.70
CA ARG A 17 -5.77 10.13 19.31
C ARG A 17 -7.26 10.28 18.99
N ALA A 18 -7.60 11.35 18.28
CA ALA A 18 -8.95 11.60 17.79
C ALA A 18 -9.45 10.40 16.96
N ARG A 19 -10.61 9.86 17.33
CA ARG A 19 -11.36 8.90 16.52
C ARG A 19 -11.99 9.67 15.36
N ILE A 20 -11.46 9.50 14.16
CA ILE A 20 -12.17 9.92 12.94
C ILE A 20 -13.33 8.93 12.75
N ALA A 21 -14.50 9.29 13.28
CA ALA A 21 -15.76 8.63 12.95
C ALA A 21 -16.21 9.14 11.57
N GLY A 22 -15.85 8.39 10.53
CA GLY A 22 -16.32 8.61 9.16
C GLY A 22 -17.58 7.79 8.91
N ALA A 23 -18.68 8.51 8.68
CA ALA A 23 -20.03 8.02 8.48
C ALA A 23 -20.19 6.97 7.37
N ALA A 24 -21.22 6.13 7.56
CA ALA A 24 -21.72 5.20 6.56
C ALA A 24 -22.12 5.92 5.27
N SER A 25 -21.49 5.57 4.15
CA SER A 25 -22.00 5.85 2.81
C SER A 25 -22.40 4.54 2.15
N ALA A 26 -23.69 4.42 1.85
CA ALA A 26 -24.31 3.23 1.28
C ALA A 26 -23.84 2.98 -0.17
N ARG A 27 -23.70 1.70 -0.51
CA ARG A 27 -23.54 1.15 -1.87
C ARG A 27 -22.29 1.59 -2.65
N SER A 28 -21.14 1.20 -2.15
CA SER A 28 -20.04 0.82 -3.02
C SER A 28 -19.80 -0.67 -2.79
N ARG A 29 -19.83 -1.47 -3.86
CA ARG A 29 -19.37 -2.86 -3.87
C ARG A 29 -17.94 -2.84 -3.33
N ARG A 30 -17.78 -2.99 -2.02
CA ARG A 30 -16.47 -3.20 -1.40
C ARG A 30 -15.87 -4.37 -2.18
N PRO A 31 -14.75 -4.19 -2.91
CA PRO A 31 -14.06 -5.34 -3.46
C PRO A 31 -13.86 -6.31 -2.29
N ARG A 32 -14.22 -7.57 -2.53
CA ARG A 32 -14.33 -8.62 -1.53
C ARG A 32 -13.13 -8.52 -0.57
N CYS A 33 -13.35 -8.85 0.69
CA CYS A 33 -12.27 -9.03 1.66
C CYS A 33 -11.34 -10.12 1.10
N ILE A 34 -10.38 -9.72 0.29
CA ILE A 34 -9.29 -10.58 -0.17
C ILE A 34 -8.41 -10.71 1.05
N ASP A 35 -8.19 -11.94 1.48
CA ASP A 35 -7.25 -12.20 2.53
C ASP A 35 -5.88 -11.64 2.08
N PRO A 36 -5.23 -10.76 2.85
CA PRO A 36 -3.99 -10.12 2.42
C PRO A 36 -2.85 -11.13 2.24
N THR A 37 -3.03 -12.37 2.71
CA THR A 37 -2.10 -13.48 2.57
C THR A 37 -2.51 -14.47 1.48
N THR A 38 -3.80 -14.54 1.14
CA THR A 38 -4.30 -15.26 -0.04
C THR A 38 -4.85 -14.27 -1.05
N CYS A 39 -3.97 -13.86 -1.96
CA CYS A 39 -4.33 -13.26 -3.23
C CYS A 39 -5.14 -14.26 -4.09
N GLU A 40 -6.24 -14.82 -3.57
CA GLU A 40 -7.14 -15.74 -4.27
C GLU A 40 -8.05 -14.93 -5.19
N ARG A 41 -7.41 -14.34 -6.18
CA ARG A 41 -8.03 -13.94 -7.42
C ARG A 41 -7.67 -15.02 -8.44
N ASP A 42 -8.64 -15.43 -9.25
CA ASP A 42 -8.36 -16.20 -10.47
C ASP A 42 -7.54 -15.30 -11.40
N TYR A 43 -6.22 -15.32 -11.20
CA TYR A 43 -5.29 -14.55 -12.01
C TYR A 43 -5.23 -15.17 -13.40
N ALA A 44 -5.34 -14.33 -14.41
CA ALA A 44 -5.06 -14.76 -15.77
C ALA A 44 -3.58 -15.20 -15.90
N ALA A 45 -3.26 -16.01 -16.90
CA ALA A 45 -1.88 -16.44 -17.17
C ALA A 45 -0.92 -15.24 -17.25
N ASP A 46 -1.38 -14.18 -17.92
CA ASP A 46 -0.74 -12.87 -18.06
C ASP A 46 -0.38 -12.23 -16.71
N GLU A 47 -1.31 -12.23 -15.76
CA GLU A 47 -1.10 -11.67 -14.42
C GLU A 47 -0.10 -12.52 -13.62
N MET A 48 -0.15 -13.85 -13.76
CA MET A 48 0.82 -14.75 -13.14
C MET A 48 2.24 -14.56 -13.68
N GLU A 49 2.39 -14.41 -14.99
CA GLU A 49 3.68 -14.16 -15.63
C GLU A 49 4.29 -12.84 -15.15
N PHE A 50 3.46 -11.79 -15.04
CA PHE A 50 3.87 -10.52 -14.46
C PHE A 50 4.35 -10.67 -13.00
N MET A 51 3.60 -11.39 -12.15
CA MET A 51 4.01 -11.63 -10.76
C MET A 51 5.36 -12.36 -10.67
N GLN A 52 5.57 -13.38 -11.50
CA GLN A 52 6.86 -14.11 -11.56
C GLN A 52 8.00 -13.21 -12.03
N ALA A 53 7.78 -12.37 -13.03
CA ALA A 53 8.78 -11.44 -13.55
C ALA A 53 9.17 -10.39 -12.50
N ILE A 54 8.20 -9.87 -11.74
CA ILE A 54 8.44 -8.95 -10.62
C ILE A 54 9.21 -9.62 -9.50
N ASP A 55 8.92 -10.88 -9.16
CA ASP A 55 9.69 -11.59 -8.14
C ASP A 55 11.14 -11.86 -8.58
N ARG A 56 11.38 -12.17 -9.85
CA ARG A 56 12.74 -12.24 -10.42
C ARG A 56 13.44 -10.88 -10.32
N TYR A 57 12.74 -9.81 -10.64
CA TYR A 57 13.25 -8.45 -10.52
C TYR A 57 13.66 -8.12 -9.08
N LYS A 58 12.79 -8.37 -8.10
CA LYS A 58 13.06 -8.14 -6.66
C LYS A 58 14.29 -8.91 -6.16
N ARG A 59 14.47 -10.15 -6.61
CA ARG A 59 15.67 -10.95 -6.27
C ARG A 59 16.95 -10.36 -6.85
N SER A 60 16.88 -9.82 -8.07
CA SER A 60 18.04 -9.22 -8.74
C SER A 60 18.40 -7.82 -8.24
N SER A 61 17.41 -7.00 -7.90
CA SER A 61 17.59 -5.58 -7.55
C SER A 61 17.88 -5.36 -6.06
N GLY A 62 17.63 -6.37 -5.21
CA GLY A 62 17.85 -6.29 -3.76
C GLY A 62 16.91 -5.34 -3.03
N ARG A 63 15.88 -4.80 -3.71
CA ARG A 63 14.88 -3.92 -3.13
C ARG A 63 13.54 -4.65 -2.99
N LEU A 64 12.92 -4.46 -1.83
CA LEU A 64 11.60 -5.03 -1.54
C LEU A 64 10.48 -4.37 -2.36
N PHE A 65 10.68 -3.10 -2.73
CA PHE A 65 9.71 -2.28 -3.46
C PHE A 65 10.35 -1.73 -4.74
N PRO A 66 10.00 -2.29 -5.92
CA PRO A 66 10.33 -1.67 -7.19
C PRO A 66 9.59 -0.32 -7.35
N THR A 67 10.24 0.63 -8.00
CA THR A 67 9.64 1.89 -8.43
C THR A 67 8.69 1.68 -9.61
N CYS A 68 7.78 2.64 -9.86
CA CYS A 68 6.86 2.56 -11.00
C CYS A 68 7.60 2.46 -12.35
N SER A 69 8.74 3.14 -12.49
CA SER A 69 9.58 3.09 -13.69
C SER A 69 10.17 1.69 -13.92
N GLU A 70 10.57 1.01 -12.85
CA GLU A 70 11.09 -0.36 -12.90
C GLU A 70 9.98 -1.37 -13.23
N LEU A 71 8.79 -1.19 -12.67
CA LEU A 71 7.60 -1.97 -13.03
C LEU A 71 7.30 -1.88 -14.53
N LEU A 72 7.34 -0.67 -15.09
CA LEU A 72 7.16 -0.45 -16.52
C LEU A 72 8.28 -1.10 -17.35
N GLY A 73 9.51 -1.15 -16.82
CA GLY A 73 10.61 -1.89 -17.43
C GLY A 73 10.31 -3.38 -17.53
N VAL A 74 9.85 -3.99 -16.43
CA VAL A 74 9.49 -5.42 -16.39
C VAL A 74 8.32 -5.73 -17.33
N LEU A 75 7.28 -4.88 -17.36
CA LEU A 75 6.16 -5.03 -18.29
C LEU A 75 6.61 -5.00 -19.76
N ARG A 76 7.50 -4.07 -20.13
CA ARG A 76 8.06 -4.01 -21.48
C ARG A 76 8.91 -5.22 -21.82
N SER A 77 9.67 -5.75 -20.88
CA SER A 77 10.46 -6.98 -21.08
C SER A 77 9.60 -8.22 -21.34
N LEU A 78 8.36 -8.22 -20.85
CA LEU A 78 7.36 -9.25 -21.15
C LEU A 78 6.63 -9.03 -22.48
N GLY A 79 6.91 -7.92 -23.19
CA GLY A 79 6.28 -7.60 -24.46
C GLY A 79 4.93 -6.90 -24.35
N TYR A 80 4.54 -6.44 -23.15
CA TYR A 80 3.33 -5.63 -23.01
C TYR A 80 3.55 -4.23 -23.60
N GLU A 81 2.84 -3.95 -24.69
CA GLU A 81 2.72 -2.61 -25.25
C GLU A 81 1.32 -2.06 -25.04
N LYS A 82 1.25 -0.76 -24.75
CA LYS A 82 -0.02 -0.04 -24.77
C LYS A 82 -0.37 0.22 -26.24
N PRO A 83 -1.51 -0.29 -26.75
CA PRO A 83 -1.94 0.05 -28.10
C PRO A 83 -2.13 1.56 -28.20
N VAL A 84 -1.54 2.16 -29.23
CA VAL A 84 -1.75 3.57 -29.52
C VAL A 84 -3.24 3.74 -29.82
N ALA A 85 -3.94 4.51 -29.00
CA ALA A 85 -5.34 4.80 -29.26
C ALA A 85 -5.42 5.63 -30.54
N VAL A 86 -5.72 4.98 -31.65
CA VAL A 86 -6.07 5.65 -32.89
C VAL A 86 -7.53 6.11 -32.75
N CYS A 87 -7.74 7.41 -32.61
CA CYS A 87 -9.07 7.99 -32.79
C CYS A 87 -9.40 7.90 -34.28
N GLY A 88 -10.35 7.02 -34.63
CA GLY A 88 -11.01 6.99 -35.93
C GLY A 88 -12.25 7.86 -35.93
#